data_AF-A0A285V1W8-F1
#
_entry.id   AF-A0A285V1W8-F1
#
_cell.length_a   1.000
_cell.length_b   1.000
_cell.length_c   1.000
_cell.angle_alpha   90.00
_cell.angle_beta   90.00
_cell.angle_gamma   90.00
#
_symmetry.space_group_name_H-M   'P 1'
#
loop_
_entity.id
_entity.type
_entity.pdbx_description
1 polymer ?
#
loop_
_entity_poly.entity_id
_entity_poly.type
_entity_poly.pdbx_seq_one_letter_code
_entity_poly.pdbx_strand_id
1 'polypeptide(L)' 'MSRPVLVMVLVMVAAAASATTFYFVQANAPASPEMSEEQRITREKFFGTSKELPPIEKSQEMRPRW' A
#
# COMPACT_ATOMS: atom_id res chain seq x y z
N MET A 1 -26.23 32.02 2.03
CA MET A 1 -25.68 30.78 1.43
C MET A 1 -26.79 29.74 1.41
N SER A 2 -27.19 29.23 0.24
CA SER A 2 -28.23 28.18 0.20
C SER A 2 -27.61 26.83 0.55
N ARG A 3 -28.40 25.94 1.17
CA ARG A 3 -27.97 24.57 1.51
C ARG A 3 -27.28 23.82 0.35
N PRO A 4 -27.77 23.85 -0.90
CA PRO A 4 -27.08 23.18 -2.02
C PRO A 4 -25.70 23.77 -2.33
N VAL A 5 -25.51 25.08 -2.15
CA VAL A 5 -24.20 25.72 -2.35
C VAL A 5 -23.19 25.23 -1.31
N LEU A 6 -23.60 25.10 -0.04
CA LEU A 6 -22.74 24.56 1.00
C LEU A 6 -22.35 23.10 0.73
N VAL A 7 -23.30 22.28 0.27
CA VAL A 7 -23.04 20.88 -0.08
C VAL A 7 -22.05 20.79 -1.24
N MET A 8 -22.23 21.59 -2.29
CA MET A 8 -21.29 21.63 -3.42
C MET A 8 -19.87 22.01 -3.00
N VAL A 9 -19.72 23.02 -2.15
CA VAL A 9 -18.41 23.42 -1.62
C VAL A 9 -17.79 22.28 -0.82
N LEU A 10 -18.56 21.61 0.04
CA LEU A 10 -18.06 20.49 0.83
C LEU A 10 -17.58 19.33 -0.04
N VAL A 11 -18.33 19.01 -1.11
CA VAL A 11 -17.97 17.95 -2.07
C VAL A 11 -16.68 18.31 -2.81
N MET A 12 -16.52 19.56 -3.25
CA MET A 12 -15.28 19.99 -3.92
C MET A 12 -14.07 19.89 -2.98
N VAL A 13 -14.21 20.31 -1.72
CA VAL A 13 -13.13 20.22 -0.72
C VAL A 13 -12.78 18.75 -0.46
N ALA A 14 -13.77 17.88 -0.29
CA ALA A 14 -13.56 16.46 -0.09
C ALA A 14 -12.84 15.82 -1.30
N ALA A 15 -13.29 16.12 -2.52
CA ALA A 15 -12.69 15.61 -3.74
C ALA A 15 -11.22 16.07 -3.90
N ALA A 16 -10.94 17.35 -3.62
CA ALA A 16 -9.59 17.89 -3.66
C ALA A 16 -8.68 17.19 -2.63
N ALA A 17 -9.13 17.05 -1.38
CA ALA A 17 -8.36 16.38 -0.33
C ALA A 17 -8.09 14.90 -0.65
N SER A 18 -9.09 14.19 -1.19
CA SER A 18 -8.93 12.79 -1.63
C SER A 18 -7.96 12.67 -2.80
N ALA A 19 -8.01 13.57 -3.78
CA ALA A 19 -7.08 13.56 -4.91
C ALA A 19 -5.64 13.83 -4.45
N THR A 20 -5.44 14.79 -3.55
CA THR A 20 -4.12 15.11 -3.00
C THR A 20 -3.56 13.93 -2.20
N THR A 21 -4.35 13.34 -1.31
CA THR A 21 -3.91 12.16 -0.54
C THR A 21 -3.58 10.97 -1.43
N PHE A 22 -4.39 10.69 -2.44
CA PHE A 22 -4.10 9.64 -3.43
C PHE A 22 -2.79 9.93 -4.18
N TYR A 23 -2.60 11.16 -4.64
CA TYR A 23 -1.37 11.56 -5.33
C TYR A 23 -0.13 11.39 -4.44
N PHE A 24 -0.18 11.84 -3.18
CA PHE A 24 0.93 11.66 -2.25
C PHE A 24 1.20 10.20 -1.93
N VAL A 25 0.16 9.38 -1.74
CA VAL A 25 0.32 7.94 -1.50
C VAL A 25 0.92 7.25 -2.71
N GLN A 26 0.55 7.62 -3.94
CA GLN A 26 1.09 7.01 -5.16
C GLN A 26 2.51 7.49 -5.45
N ALA A 27 2.79 8.79 -5.25
CA ALA A 27 4.13 9.36 -5.43
C ALA A 27 5.14 8.88 -4.39
N ASN A 28 4.68 8.59 -3.17
CA ASN A 28 5.49 8.02 -2.09
C ASN A 28 5.26 6.52 -1.93
N ALA A 29 4.45 5.90 -2.80
CA ALA A 29 4.38 4.46 -2.85
C ALA A 29 5.81 4.05 -3.21
N PRO A 30 6.47 3.21 -2.38
CA PRO A 30 7.74 2.66 -2.81
C PRO A 30 7.44 2.04 -4.17
N ALA A 31 8.07 2.56 -5.23
CA ALA A 31 8.09 1.87 -6.50
C ALA A 31 8.39 0.44 -6.11
N SER A 32 7.48 -0.50 -6.39
CA SER A 32 7.73 -1.92 -6.13
C SER A 32 9.12 -2.12 -6.70
N PRO A 33 10.15 -2.33 -5.86
CA PRO A 33 11.50 -2.13 -6.34
C PRO A 33 11.61 -3.07 -7.51
N GLU A 34 11.82 -2.52 -8.71
CA GLU A 34 12.17 -3.34 -9.86
C GLU A 34 13.47 -3.98 -9.43
N MET A 35 13.34 -5.15 -8.79
CA MET A 35 14.46 -5.82 -8.19
C MET A 35 15.35 -6.16 -9.35
N SER A 36 16.59 -5.70 -9.28
CA SER A 36 17.61 -6.13 -10.21
C SER A 36 17.62 -7.66 -10.26
N GLU A 37 17.95 -8.23 -11.40
CA GLU A 37 17.98 -9.68 -11.59
C GLU A 37 18.84 -10.37 -10.52
N GLU A 38 19.93 -9.73 -10.07
CA GLU A 38 20.77 -10.23 -8.98
C GLU A 38 20.07 -10.24 -7.62
N GLN A 39 19.26 -9.23 -7.34
CA GLN A 39 18.44 -9.16 -6.13
C GLN A 39 17.32 -10.21 -6.18
N ARG A 40 16.73 -10.43 -7.36
CA ARG A 40 15.74 -11.49 -7.59
C ARG A 40 16.34 -12.86 -7.34
N ILE A 41 17.50 -13.17 -7.93
CA ILE A 41 18.21 -14.45 -7.75
C ILE A 41 18.58 -14.66 -6.28
N THR A 42 19.08 -13.61 -5.60
CA THR A 42 19.43 -13.68 -4.18
C THR A 42 18.19 -13.97 -3.34
N ARG A 43 17.08 -13.27 -3.59
CA ARG A 43 15.80 -13.52 -2.91
C ARG A 43 15.31 -14.95 -3.15
N GLU A 44 15.35 -15.42 -4.38
CA GLU A 44 14.93 -16.80 -4.73
C GLU A 44 15.81 -17.87 -4.06
N LYS A 45 17.11 -17.59 -3.91
CA LYS A 45 18.03 -18.48 -3.20
C LYS A 45 17.74 -18.57 -1.70
N PHE A 46 17.38 -17.46 -1.06
CA PHE A 46 17.14 -17.40 0.40
C PHE A 46 15.71 -17.76 0.80
N PHE A 47 14.72 -17.24 0.07
CA PHE A 47 13.29 -17.38 0.39
C PHE A 47 12.58 -18.43 -0.47
N GLY A 48 13.26 -18.99 -1.47
CA GLY A 48 12.64 -19.87 -2.47
C GLY A 48 11.99 -19.07 -3.60
N THR A 49 11.58 -19.78 -4.65
CA THR A 49 10.86 -19.19 -5.79
C THR A 49 9.64 -18.42 -5.29
N SER A 50 9.41 -17.22 -5.83
CA SER A 50 8.28 -16.34 -5.53
C SER A 50 6.94 -16.91 -6.00
N LYS A 51 6.62 -18.15 -5.62
CA LYS A 51 5.23 -18.55 -5.46
C LYS A 51 4.66 -17.65 -4.38
N GLU A 52 3.55 -17.01 -4.69
CA GLU A 52 2.73 -16.28 -3.75
C GLU A 52 2.66 -17.10 -2.46
N LEU A 53 3.26 -16.57 -1.39
CA LEU A 53 3.24 -17.26 -0.10
C LEU A 53 1.76 -17.47 0.20
N PRO A 54 1.31 -18.70 0.49
CA PRO A 54 -0.08 -18.93 0.81
C PRO A 54 -0.45 -17.95 1.94
N PRO A 55 -1.66 -17.36 1.90
CA PRO A 55 -2.10 -16.43 2.93
C PRO A 55 -1.75 -17.01 4.30
N ILE A 56 -0.95 -16.27 5.07
CA ILE A 56 -0.48 -16.72 6.39
C ILE A 56 -1.72 -16.67 7.30
N GLU A 57 -2.53 -17.74 7.29
CA GLU A 57 -3.83 -17.84 7.98
C GLU A 57 -3.74 -17.50 9.47
N LYS A 58 -2.59 -17.80 10.08
CA LYS A 58 -2.23 -17.41 11.42
C LYS A 58 -0.94 -16.63 11.33
N SER A 59 -1.08 -15.35 11.00
CA SER A 59 0.00 -14.38 10.99
C SER A 59 0.89 -14.60 12.20
N GLN A 60 2.04 -15.25 11.97
CA GLN A 60 3.17 -15.32 12.87
C GLN A 60 2.77 -15.16 14.34
N GLU A 61 2.10 -16.16 14.92
CA GLU A 61 1.80 -16.16 16.35
C GLU A 61 3.18 -16.27 17.04
N MET A 62 3.84 -15.14 17.26
CA MET A 62 5.04 -15.02 18.07
C MET A 62 4.57 -15.24 19.51
N ARG A 63 4.23 -16.49 19.83
CA ARG A 63 4.00 -16.89 21.20
C ARG A 63 5.32 -16.68 21.92
N PRO A 64 5.37 -15.75 22.87
CA PRO A 64 6.60 -15.57 23.60
C PRO A 64 6.81 -16.83 24.46
N ARG A 65 8.04 -17.37 24.43
CA ARG A 65 8.44 -18.58 25.16
C ARG A 65 8.82 -18.26 26.62
N TRP A 66 7.94 -17.56 27.34
CA TRP A 66 8.10 -17.38 28.78
C TRP A 66 7.00 -18.14 29.54
#